data_AF-A0A662TTF8-F1
#
_entry.id   AF-A0A662TTF8-F1
#
_cell.length_a   1.000
_cell.length_b   1.000
_cell.length_c   1.000
_cell.angle_alpha   90.00
_cell.angle_beta   90.00
_cell.angle_gamma   90.00
#
_symmetry.space_group_name_H-M   'P 1'
#
loop_
_entity.id
_entity.type
_entity.pdbx_description
1 polymer ?
#
loop_
_entity_poly.entity_id
_entity_poly.type
_entity_poly.pdbx_seq_one_letter_code
_entity_poly.pdbx_strand_id
1 'polypeptide(L)'
;MWRSDSIAVWRNEEVRRRLSHYYKVMKGERNAKYRVVKRFPVDFSDDMTVEELMSLHSEMRREFDEFYEEKMERELTDNIPHGNFLELKIRIVKLLVRECKLCEWRCGARRLEGERGVCGLDSKVRVSTAFLHMGEEAPLVPSGTIFFTGCSFKCVFCQNYDISTNPFNGIETDPQRLASICRELSREGARNINYVGGNPDQQLHVIIPSLRYMDVNIPLLW
;
A
#
# COMPACT_ATOMS: atom_id res chain seq x y z
N MET A 1 -1.58 -16.48 -20.83
CA MET A 1 -1.22 -17.88 -20.53
C MET A 1 -0.78 -17.95 -19.08
N TRP A 2 -1.50 -18.67 -18.22
CA TRP A 2 -1.19 -18.78 -16.79
C TRP A 2 0.04 -19.67 -16.59
N ARG A 3 1.01 -19.24 -15.77
CA ARG A 3 2.16 -20.08 -15.41
C ARG A 3 1.69 -21.28 -14.59
N SER A 4 2.06 -22.50 -14.98
CA SER A 4 1.52 -23.73 -14.37
C SER A 4 1.88 -23.89 -12.89
N ASP A 5 3.09 -23.48 -12.50
CA ASP A 5 3.55 -23.46 -11.11
C ASP A 5 2.70 -22.53 -10.24
N SER A 6 2.24 -21.39 -10.76
CA SER A 6 1.34 -20.47 -10.05
C SER A 6 0.00 -21.09 -9.68
N ILE A 7 -0.42 -22.16 -10.35
CA ILE A 7 -1.63 -22.92 -10.01
C ILE A 7 -1.28 -24.07 -9.08
N ALA A 8 -0.21 -24.81 -9.38
CA ALA A 8 0.19 -25.99 -8.63
C ALA A 8 0.65 -25.66 -7.20
N VAL A 9 1.24 -24.48 -6.98
CA VAL A 9 1.77 -24.05 -5.68
C VAL A 9 0.73 -24.11 -4.56
N TRP A 10 -0.55 -23.84 -4.88
CA TRP A 10 -1.66 -23.85 -3.91
C TRP A 10 -2.14 -25.26 -3.55
N ARG A 11 -1.65 -26.32 -4.20
CA ARG A 11 -1.88 -27.71 -3.79
C ARG A 11 -1.02 -28.10 -2.59
N ASN A 12 0.08 -27.39 -2.35
CA ASN A 12 0.95 -27.63 -1.21
C ASN A 12 0.29 -27.11 0.08
N GLU A 13 0.12 -27.99 1.07
CA GLU A 13 -0.51 -27.66 2.35
C GLU A 13 0.28 -26.64 3.17
N GLU A 14 1.60 -26.73 3.17
CA GLU A 14 2.46 -25.80 3.90
C GLU A 14 2.37 -24.39 3.31
N VAL A 15 2.29 -24.26 1.98
CA VAL A 15 2.06 -22.96 1.32
C VAL A 15 0.72 -22.38 1.75
N ARG A 16 -0.37 -23.17 1.68
CA ARG A 16 -1.71 -22.72 2.11
C ARG A 16 -1.74 -22.33 3.59
N ARG A 17 -1.00 -23.04 4.44
CA ARG A 17 -0.90 -22.75 5.87
C ARG A 17 -0.16 -21.44 6.14
N ARG A 18 1.04 -21.27 5.57
CA ARG A 18 1.87 -20.07 5.78
C ARG A 18 1.29 -18.81 5.15
N LEU A 19 0.68 -18.92 3.98
CA LEU A 19 0.07 -17.82 3.24
C LEU A 19 -1.46 -17.79 3.40
N SER A 20 -2.00 -18.35 4.49
CA SER A 20 -3.44 -18.53 4.68
C SER A 20 -4.24 -17.24 4.58
N HIS A 21 -3.76 -16.16 5.19
CA HIS A 21 -4.40 -14.84 5.09
C HIS A 21 -4.45 -14.34 3.65
N TYR A 22 -3.30 -14.31 2.96
CA TYR A 22 -3.20 -13.92 1.56
C TYR A 22 -4.13 -14.78 0.68
N TYR A 23 -4.06 -16.09 0.83
CA TYR A 23 -4.82 -17.04 0.01
C TYR A 23 -6.32 -16.87 0.18
N LYS A 24 -6.81 -16.74 1.42
CA LYS A 24 -8.24 -16.51 1.69
C LYS A 24 -8.72 -15.18 1.14
N VAL A 25 -7.92 -14.10 1.25
CA VAL A 25 -8.28 -12.80 0.66
C VAL A 25 -8.33 -12.88 -0.86
N MET A 26 -7.31 -13.49 -1.48
CA MET A 26 -7.25 -13.72 -2.93
C MET A 26 -8.45 -14.53 -3.44
N LYS A 27 -8.92 -15.50 -2.65
CA LYS A 27 -10.10 -16.33 -2.96
C LYS A 27 -11.44 -15.64 -2.70
N GLY A 28 -11.45 -14.44 -2.10
CA GLY A 28 -12.66 -13.75 -1.69
C GLY A 28 -13.32 -14.33 -0.44
N GLU A 29 -12.69 -15.31 0.21
CA GLU A 29 -13.16 -15.95 1.44
C GLU A 29 -12.93 -15.08 2.67
N ARG A 30 -12.07 -14.05 2.54
CA ARG A 30 -11.70 -13.14 3.63
C ARG A 30 -11.58 -11.71 3.13
N ASN A 31 -12.02 -10.75 3.95
CA ASN A 31 -11.86 -9.33 3.69
C ASN A 31 -10.39 -8.90 3.85
N ALA A 32 -9.88 -8.12 2.90
CA ALA A 32 -8.57 -7.48 3.04
C ALA A 32 -8.57 -6.48 4.19
N LYS A 33 -7.45 -6.38 4.94
CA LYS A 33 -7.34 -5.51 6.13
C LYS A 33 -7.69 -4.05 5.83
N TYR A 34 -7.32 -3.51 4.67
CA TYR A 34 -7.64 -2.12 4.33
C TYR A 34 -9.14 -1.86 4.11
N ARG A 35 -9.94 -2.90 3.82
CA ARG A 35 -11.40 -2.77 3.76
C ARG A 35 -12.00 -2.72 5.16
N VAL A 36 -11.45 -3.48 6.10
CA VAL A 36 -11.92 -3.51 7.50
C VAL A 36 -11.45 -2.28 8.27
N VAL A 37 -10.21 -1.81 8.05
CA VAL A 37 -9.60 -0.70 8.81
C VAL A 37 -10.33 0.62 8.63
N LYS A 38 -10.95 0.88 7.46
CA LYS A 38 -11.78 2.06 7.25
C LYS A 38 -13.15 2.00 7.96
N ARG A 39 -13.46 0.88 8.62
CA ARG A 39 -14.71 0.67 9.38
C ARG A 39 -14.48 0.56 10.88
N PHE A 40 -13.22 0.66 11.32
CA PHE A 40 -12.87 0.69 12.73
C PHE A 40 -12.85 2.15 13.20
N PRO A 41 -13.86 2.60 13.97
CA PRO A 41 -13.95 3.99 14.43
C PRO A 41 -12.76 4.32 15.33
N VAL A 42 -12.19 5.50 15.14
CA VAL A 42 -11.11 6.02 15.99
C VAL A 42 -11.26 7.52 16.07
N ASP A 43 -11.35 8.03 17.29
CA ASP A 43 -11.40 9.46 17.55
C ASP A 43 -9.98 10.01 17.72
N PHE A 44 -9.67 11.09 17.01
CA PHE A 44 -8.43 11.83 17.14
C PHE A 44 -8.67 13.29 16.76
N SER A 45 -7.84 14.19 17.27
CA SER A 45 -7.94 15.63 17.01
C SER A 45 -6.86 16.11 16.05
N ASP A 46 -7.13 17.18 15.32
CA ASP A 46 -6.23 17.75 14.32
C ASP A 46 -4.99 18.44 14.94
N ASP A 47 -5.07 18.83 16.21
CA ASP A 47 -4.00 19.48 16.97
C ASP A 47 -2.97 18.49 17.56
N MET A 48 -3.26 17.19 17.53
CA MET A 48 -2.34 16.16 18.01
C MET A 48 -1.04 16.15 17.19
N THR A 49 0.08 16.00 17.91
CA THR A 49 1.43 15.82 17.36
C THR A 49 1.59 14.47 16.67
N VAL A 50 2.66 14.31 15.88
CA VAL A 50 2.95 13.02 15.21
C VAL A 50 3.18 11.93 16.25
N GLU A 51 3.88 12.25 17.33
CA GLU A 51 4.20 11.34 18.43
C GLU A 51 2.92 10.84 19.13
N GLU A 52 1.98 11.74 19.43
CA GLU A 52 0.68 11.38 20.02
C GLU A 52 -0.15 10.51 19.07
N LEU A 53 -0.22 10.85 17.78
CA LEU A 53 -0.94 10.07 16.78
C LEU A 53 -0.32 8.67 16.58
N MET A 54 1.01 8.56 16.63
CA MET A 54 1.73 7.27 16.56
C MET A 54 1.52 6.41 17.80
N SER A 55 1.42 7.04 18.98
CA SER A 55 1.04 6.36 20.23
C SER A 55 -0.38 5.80 20.13
N LEU A 56 -1.34 6.65 19.73
CA LEU A 56 -2.72 6.24 19.49
C LEU A 56 -2.81 5.13 18.44
N HIS A 57 -2.05 5.22 17.34
CA HIS A 57 -2.01 4.16 16.33
C HIS A 57 -1.56 2.82 16.91
N SER A 58 -0.56 2.83 17.79
CA SER A 58 -0.02 1.62 18.43
C SER A 58 -1.04 0.97 19.37
N GLU A 59 -1.82 1.78 20.07
CA GLU A 59 -2.95 1.34 20.91
C GLU A 59 -4.06 0.74 20.06
N MET A 60 -4.60 1.52 19.11
CA MET A 60 -5.68 1.12 18.20
C MET A 60 -5.32 -0.10 17.35
N ARG A 61 -4.03 -0.33 17.10
CA ARG A 61 -3.59 -1.53 16.38
C ARG A 61 -3.94 -2.82 17.12
N ARG A 62 -3.85 -2.84 18.45
CA ARG A 62 -4.15 -4.03 19.26
C ARG A 62 -5.63 -4.35 19.20
N GLU A 63 -6.47 -3.33 19.42
CA GLU A 63 -7.93 -3.46 19.33
C GLU A 63 -8.39 -3.81 17.90
N PHE A 64 -7.74 -3.25 16.89
CA PHE A 64 -8.04 -3.55 15.51
C PHE A 64 -7.79 -5.02 15.15
N ASP A 65 -6.79 -5.67 15.75
CA ASP A 65 -6.51 -7.07 15.44
C ASP A 65 -7.69 -7.97 15.90
N GLU A 66 -8.32 -7.68 17.05
CA GLU A 66 -9.55 -8.37 17.51
C GLU A 66 -10.76 -8.03 16.62
N PHE A 67 -10.96 -6.75 16.31
CA PHE A 67 -12.02 -6.29 15.41
C PHE A 67 -11.90 -6.92 14.02
N TYR A 68 -10.68 -7.08 13.53
CA TYR A 68 -10.42 -7.70 12.23
C TYR A 68 -10.83 -9.17 12.23
N GLU A 69 -10.45 -9.95 13.24
CA GLU A 69 -10.86 -11.36 13.35
C GLU A 69 -12.39 -11.53 13.40
N GLU A 70 -13.12 -10.58 14.01
CA GLU A 70 -14.58 -10.60 14.02
C GLU A 70 -15.22 -10.31 12.65
N LYS A 71 -14.62 -9.42 11.86
CA LYS A 71 -15.18 -8.93 10.57
C LYS A 71 -14.59 -9.58 9.33
N MET A 72 -13.50 -10.35 9.46
CA MET A 72 -12.72 -10.80 8.32
C MET A 72 -13.48 -11.77 7.39
N GLU A 73 -14.45 -12.54 7.88
CA GLU A 73 -15.22 -13.53 7.09
C GLU A 73 -16.72 -13.14 6.99
N ARG A 74 -17.06 -11.88 7.29
CA ARG A 74 -18.43 -11.35 7.24
C ARG A 74 -18.62 -10.33 6.12
N GLU A 75 -19.86 -10.10 5.72
CA GLU A 75 -20.19 -8.97 4.86
C GLU A 75 -19.85 -7.65 5.56
N LEU A 76 -19.25 -6.74 4.81
CA LEU A 76 -18.88 -5.42 5.31
C LEU A 76 -19.99 -4.43 5.00
N THR A 77 -20.37 -3.64 6.00
CA THR A 77 -21.36 -2.56 5.85
C THR A 77 -20.85 -1.49 4.90
N ASP A 78 -21.72 -0.83 4.14
CA ASP A 78 -21.33 0.36 3.37
C ASP A 78 -21.10 1.59 4.25
N ASN A 79 -21.60 1.57 5.48
CA ASN A 79 -21.33 2.62 6.45
C ASN A 79 -19.84 2.64 6.83
N ILE A 80 -19.19 3.78 6.58
CA ILE A 80 -17.80 4.08 6.97
C ILE A 80 -17.87 5.26 7.94
N PRO A 81 -17.47 5.07 9.21
CA PRO A 81 -17.52 6.13 10.20
C PRO A 81 -16.55 7.26 9.84
N HIS A 82 -16.98 8.49 10.14
CA HIS A 82 -16.09 9.65 10.16
C HIS A 82 -15.13 9.49 11.35
N GLY A 83 -13.83 9.69 11.13
CA GLY A 83 -12.82 9.30 12.13
C GLY A 83 -12.72 7.78 12.20
N ASN A 84 -11.72 7.23 11.54
CA ASN A 84 -11.47 5.79 11.55
C ASN A 84 -9.98 5.50 11.47
N PHE A 85 -9.62 4.24 11.64
CA PHE A 85 -8.22 3.88 11.75
C PHE A 85 -7.43 4.05 10.44
N LEU A 86 -8.10 4.07 9.28
CA LEU A 86 -7.47 4.50 8.03
C LEU A 86 -7.20 6.00 8.05
N GLU A 87 -8.17 6.81 8.47
CA GLU A 87 -8.03 8.28 8.57
C GLU A 87 -6.88 8.68 9.50
N LEU A 88 -6.73 7.99 10.64
CA LEU A 88 -5.59 8.20 11.54
C LEU A 88 -4.26 7.96 10.82
N LYS A 89 -4.13 6.85 10.07
CA LYS A 89 -2.92 6.54 9.29
C LYS A 89 -2.66 7.58 8.20
N ILE A 90 -3.71 8.07 7.54
CA ILE A 90 -3.61 9.13 6.54
C ILE A 90 -3.12 10.43 7.16
N ARG A 91 -3.63 10.79 8.35
CA ARG A 91 -3.19 11.97 9.08
C ARG A 91 -1.70 11.88 9.41
N ILE A 92 -1.25 10.75 9.93
CA ILE A 92 0.16 10.49 10.25
C ILE A 92 1.04 10.69 9.01
N VAL A 93 0.77 10.00 7.89
CA VAL A 93 1.64 10.12 6.70
C VAL A 93 1.62 11.52 6.08
N LYS A 94 0.50 12.26 6.20
CA LYS A 94 0.42 13.67 5.78
C LYS A 94 1.27 14.60 6.63
N LEU A 95 1.43 14.32 7.93
CA LEU A 95 2.34 15.06 8.79
C LEU A 95 3.80 14.66 8.52
N LEU A 96 4.07 13.36 8.35
CA LEU A 96 5.42 12.86 8.04
C LEU A 96 5.97 13.38 6.71
N VAL A 97 5.15 13.80 5.75
CA VAL A 97 5.61 14.35 4.47
C VAL A 97 5.85 15.87 4.52
N ARG A 98 5.33 16.59 5.54
CA ARG A 98 5.57 18.04 5.74
C ARG A 98 7.02 18.32 6.12
N GLU A 99 7.58 17.48 6.98
CA GLU A 99 9.00 17.44 7.32
C GLU A 99 9.44 15.98 7.11
N CYS A 100 9.97 15.68 5.92
CA CYS A 100 9.98 14.31 5.39
C CYS A 100 10.70 13.29 6.31
N LYS A 101 9.89 12.40 6.90
CA LYS A 101 10.31 11.27 7.77
C LYS A 101 9.79 9.92 7.27
N LEU A 102 9.44 9.82 5.98
CA LEU A 102 8.83 8.63 5.38
C LEU A 102 9.79 7.44 5.18
N CYS A 103 11.10 7.67 5.13
CA CYS A 103 12.11 6.63 5.03
C CYS A 103 13.21 6.85 6.08
N GLU A 104 14.10 5.87 6.26
CA GLU A 104 15.12 5.88 7.32
C GLU A 104 16.10 7.05 7.28
N TRP A 105 16.25 7.73 6.14
CA TRP A 105 17.05 8.96 6.08
C TRP A 105 16.50 10.10 6.91
N ARG A 106 15.18 10.11 7.16
CA ARG A 106 14.48 11.17 7.91
C ARG A 106 14.94 12.58 7.52
N CYS A 107 15.06 12.81 6.22
CA CYS A 107 15.81 13.94 5.65
C CYS A 107 15.25 15.34 5.96
N GLY A 108 14.03 15.45 6.51
CA GLY A 108 13.43 16.72 6.89
C GLY A 108 12.94 17.59 5.71
N ALA A 109 13.14 17.16 4.46
CA ALA A 109 12.72 17.92 3.28
C ALA A 109 11.23 18.28 3.33
N ARG A 110 10.91 19.55 3.08
CA ARG A 110 9.53 20.07 3.03
C ARG A 110 8.90 19.78 1.67
N ARG A 111 8.55 18.53 1.43
CA ARG A 111 8.07 18.04 0.12
C ARG A 111 6.82 18.78 -0.38
N LEU A 112 5.95 19.21 0.54
CA LEU A 112 4.75 19.99 0.18
C LEU A 112 5.07 21.40 -0.33
N GLU A 113 6.25 21.93 0.00
CA GLU A 113 6.77 23.23 -0.46
C GLU A 113 7.63 23.09 -1.73
N GLY A 114 7.74 21.87 -2.28
CA GLY A 114 8.52 21.58 -3.48
C GLY A 114 9.98 21.18 -3.21
N GLU A 115 10.41 21.11 -1.94
CA GLU A 115 11.73 20.57 -1.60
C GLU A 115 11.83 19.08 -1.93
N ARG A 116 13.04 18.63 -2.24
CA ARG A 116 13.32 17.25 -2.61
C ARG A 116 14.13 16.56 -1.52
N GLY A 117 13.71 15.36 -1.14
CA GLY A 117 14.46 14.53 -0.20
C GLY A 117 15.71 13.91 -0.83
N VAL A 118 16.45 13.13 -0.05
CA VAL A 118 17.63 12.35 -0.53
C VAL A 118 17.26 11.39 -1.68
N CYS A 119 16.01 10.95 -1.73
CA CYS A 119 15.44 10.15 -2.82
C CYS A 119 15.18 10.93 -4.12
N GLY A 120 15.33 12.26 -4.11
CA GLY A 120 15.06 13.15 -5.26
C GLY A 120 13.59 13.49 -5.47
N LEU A 121 12.69 12.98 -4.63
CA LEU A 121 11.23 13.14 -4.77
C LEU A 121 10.71 14.41 -4.09
N ASP A 122 9.80 15.10 -4.77
CA ASP A 122 8.93 16.16 -4.24
C ASP A 122 7.61 15.56 -3.71
N SER A 123 6.59 16.36 -3.36
CA SER A 123 5.30 15.84 -2.86
C SER A 123 4.49 15.05 -3.89
N LYS A 124 4.82 15.16 -5.18
CA LYS A 124 4.03 14.53 -6.24
C LYS A 124 4.50 13.10 -6.47
N VAL A 125 3.57 12.16 -6.31
CA VAL A 125 3.84 10.74 -6.55
C VAL A 125 3.71 10.45 -8.04
N ARG A 126 4.63 9.64 -8.57
CA ARG A 126 4.64 9.25 -9.98
C ARG A 126 4.71 7.73 -10.10
N VAL A 127 3.85 7.18 -10.93
CA VAL A 127 3.85 5.78 -11.33
C VAL A 127 4.54 5.69 -12.68
N SER A 128 5.65 4.96 -12.75
CA SER A 128 6.34 4.69 -14.01
C SER A 128 5.52 3.74 -14.88
N THR A 129 5.14 2.61 -14.31
CA THR A 129 4.47 1.52 -15.04
C THR A 129 3.56 0.74 -14.09
N ALA A 130 2.44 0.26 -14.59
CA ALA A 130 1.55 -0.68 -13.90
C ALA A 130 1.15 -1.79 -14.86
N PHE A 131 1.30 -3.05 -14.47
CA PHE A 131 1.03 -4.21 -15.33
C PHE A 131 0.85 -5.51 -14.55
N LEU A 132 0.34 -6.56 -15.23
CA LEU A 132 0.33 -7.92 -14.71
C LEU A 132 1.73 -8.55 -14.82
N HIS A 133 2.45 -8.59 -13.71
CA HIS A 133 3.78 -9.17 -13.65
C HIS A 133 3.71 -10.70 -13.51
N MET A 134 4.26 -11.38 -14.52
CA MET A 134 4.35 -12.84 -14.57
C MET A 134 5.68 -13.38 -14.03
N GLY A 135 6.62 -12.50 -13.64
CA GLY A 135 7.96 -12.85 -13.18
C GLY A 135 8.12 -13.05 -11.67
N GLU A 136 7.08 -12.75 -10.88
CA GLU A 136 7.10 -12.95 -9.42
C GLU A 136 7.15 -14.44 -9.03
N GLU A 137 7.28 -14.70 -7.73
CA GLU A 137 7.15 -16.03 -7.15
C GLU A 137 5.76 -16.63 -7.42
N ALA A 138 5.72 -17.96 -7.56
CA ALA A 138 4.52 -18.69 -7.98
C ALA A 138 3.22 -18.32 -7.23
N PRO A 139 3.18 -18.12 -5.90
CA PRO A 139 1.96 -17.72 -5.21
C PRO A 139 1.38 -16.38 -5.68
N LEU A 140 2.23 -15.46 -6.15
CA LEU A 140 1.86 -14.07 -6.43
C LEU A 140 1.38 -13.86 -7.88
N VAL A 141 1.78 -14.74 -8.79
CA VAL A 141 1.56 -14.59 -10.24
C VAL A 141 0.11 -14.88 -10.66
N PRO A 142 -0.52 -14.05 -11.51
CA PRO A 142 -0.11 -12.74 -11.98
C PRO A 142 -0.24 -11.70 -10.86
N SER A 143 0.81 -10.92 -10.69
CA SER A 143 0.85 -9.86 -9.68
C SER A 143 0.51 -8.52 -10.33
N GLY A 144 -0.42 -7.77 -9.74
CA GLY A 144 -0.73 -6.41 -10.19
C GLY A 144 0.36 -5.47 -9.73
N THR A 145 1.44 -5.37 -10.48
CA THR A 145 2.67 -4.69 -10.05
C THR A 145 2.66 -3.24 -10.49
N ILE A 146 2.92 -2.34 -9.55
CA ILE A 146 2.93 -0.88 -9.76
C ILE A 146 4.32 -0.37 -9.38
N PHE A 147 5.07 0.13 -10.37
CA PHE A 147 6.40 0.69 -10.19
C PHE A 147 6.33 2.20 -9.94
N PHE A 148 6.72 2.63 -8.75
CA PHE A 148 6.95 4.03 -8.41
C PHE A 148 8.36 4.49 -8.79
N THR A 149 8.54 5.79 -8.95
CA THR A 149 9.85 6.40 -9.21
C THR A 149 10.52 6.93 -7.95
N GLY A 150 11.83 7.13 -8.06
CA GLY A 150 12.69 7.66 -7.00
C GLY A 150 13.02 6.65 -5.91
N CYS A 151 14.28 6.60 -5.50
CA CYS A 151 14.74 5.74 -4.42
C CYS A 151 15.77 6.45 -3.54
N SER A 152 15.67 6.24 -2.24
CA SER A 152 16.66 6.67 -1.26
C SER A 152 17.92 5.82 -1.27
N PHE A 153 17.82 4.57 -1.73
CA PHE A 153 18.99 3.72 -1.93
C PHE A 153 19.68 4.06 -3.25
N LYS A 154 21.00 3.81 -3.30
CA LYS A 154 21.86 4.06 -4.45
C LYS A 154 22.62 2.79 -4.83
N CYS A 155 21.87 1.72 -5.04
CA CYS A 155 22.44 0.41 -5.35
C CYS A 155 23.21 0.46 -6.68
N VAL A 156 24.48 0.06 -6.67
CA VAL A 156 25.35 0.04 -7.86
C VAL A 156 24.84 -0.92 -8.94
N PHE A 157 24.07 -1.94 -8.54
CA PHE A 157 23.51 -2.98 -9.39
C PHE A 157 21.97 -2.91 -9.47
N CYS A 158 21.38 -1.71 -9.36
CA CYS A 158 19.92 -1.57 -9.42
C CYS A 158 19.37 -2.01 -10.78
N GLN A 159 18.55 -3.08 -10.80
CA GLN A 159 17.87 -3.55 -12.02
C GLN A 159 16.87 -2.52 -12.57
N ASN A 160 16.34 -1.66 -11.69
CA ASN A 160 15.37 -0.61 -12.00
C ASN A 160 16.01 0.79 -11.88
N TYR A 161 17.26 0.93 -12.34
CA TYR A 161 18.04 2.17 -12.23
C TYR A 161 17.34 3.37 -12.89
N ASP A 162 16.73 3.13 -14.05
CA ASP A 162 16.03 4.09 -14.90
C ASP A 162 14.83 4.76 -14.20
N ILE A 163 14.15 4.07 -13.28
CA ILE A 163 13.05 4.63 -12.48
C ILE A 163 13.49 5.07 -11.08
N SER A 164 14.50 4.42 -10.49
CA SER A 164 14.97 4.73 -9.13
C SER A 164 15.80 6.00 -9.06
N THR A 165 16.50 6.35 -10.15
CA THR A 165 17.34 7.56 -10.23
C THR A 165 16.72 8.70 -11.03
N ASN A 166 15.61 8.44 -11.74
CA ASN A 166 14.84 9.47 -12.43
C ASN A 166 13.47 9.68 -11.75
N PRO A 167 13.39 10.53 -10.69
CA PRO A 167 12.15 10.73 -9.94
C PRO A 167 11.01 11.35 -10.76
N PHE A 168 11.30 11.94 -11.92
CA PHE A 168 10.30 12.54 -12.82
C PHE A 168 9.85 11.62 -13.95
N ASN A 169 10.40 10.41 -14.02
CA ASN A 169 9.89 9.38 -14.91
C ASN A 169 8.45 9.00 -14.48
N GLY A 170 7.62 8.57 -15.42
CA GLY A 170 6.23 8.19 -15.15
C GLY A 170 5.23 9.35 -15.05
N ILE A 171 4.03 9.00 -14.57
CA ILE A 171 2.85 9.86 -14.60
C ILE A 171 2.46 10.27 -13.19
N GLU A 172 2.24 11.57 -12.98
CA GLU A 172 1.72 12.10 -11.71
C GLU A 172 0.40 11.41 -11.37
N THR A 173 0.38 10.82 -10.17
CA THR A 173 -0.68 9.92 -9.72
C THR A 173 -1.12 10.33 -8.32
N ASP A 174 -2.38 10.75 -8.22
CA ASP A 174 -3.05 11.07 -6.97
C ASP A 174 -3.70 9.79 -6.36
N PRO A 175 -4.24 9.87 -5.13
CA PRO A 175 -4.86 8.72 -4.47
C PRO A 175 -6.00 8.06 -5.27
N GLN A 176 -6.86 8.84 -5.93
CA GLN A 176 -7.99 8.34 -6.71
C GLN A 176 -7.49 7.61 -7.96
N ARG A 177 -6.51 8.16 -8.65
CA ARG A 177 -5.88 7.54 -9.82
C ARG A 177 -5.16 6.26 -9.44
N LEU A 178 -4.42 6.25 -8.33
CA LEU A 178 -3.76 5.03 -7.85
C LEU A 178 -4.78 3.94 -7.56
N ALA A 179 -5.89 4.27 -6.89
CA ALA A 179 -6.97 3.30 -6.66
C ALA A 179 -7.60 2.81 -7.98
N SER A 180 -7.74 3.67 -9.00
CA SER A 180 -8.21 3.25 -10.33
C SER A 180 -7.27 2.22 -10.96
N ILE A 181 -5.96 2.48 -10.95
CA ILE A 181 -4.93 1.56 -11.45
C ILE A 181 -5.04 0.20 -10.74
N CYS A 182 -5.18 0.20 -9.41
CA CYS A 182 -5.34 -1.04 -8.64
C CYS A 182 -6.62 -1.81 -9.02
N ARG A 183 -7.74 -1.11 -9.28
CA ARG A 183 -8.99 -1.73 -9.74
C ARG A 183 -8.87 -2.30 -11.14
N GLU A 184 -8.21 -1.59 -12.05
CA GLU A 184 -7.95 -2.02 -13.41
C GLU A 184 -7.11 -3.31 -13.41
N LEU A 185 -5.99 -3.35 -12.70
CA LEU A 185 -5.17 -4.55 -12.55
C LEU A 185 -5.94 -5.74 -11.96
N SER A 186 -6.79 -5.49 -10.96
CA SER A 186 -7.65 -6.56 -10.42
C SER A 186 -8.65 -7.08 -11.45
N ARG A 187 -9.28 -6.21 -12.25
CA ARG A 187 -10.19 -6.59 -13.33
C ARG A 187 -9.49 -7.38 -14.44
N GLU A 188 -8.23 -7.07 -14.71
CA GLU A 188 -7.40 -7.80 -15.66
C GLU A 188 -6.96 -9.20 -15.16
N GLY A 189 -7.17 -9.49 -13.86
CA GLY A 189 -6.94 -10.80 -13.27
C GLY A 189 -5.76 -10.88 -12.30
N ALA A 190 -5.25 -9.74 -11.83
CA ALA A 190 -4.23 -9.72 -10.77
C ALA A 190 -4.71 -10.45 -9.51
N ARG A 191 -3.84 -11.27 -8.93
CA ARG A 191 -4.09 -11.96 -7.65
C ARG A 191 -3.81 -11.11 -6.42
N ASN A 192 -3.02 -10.07 -6.60
CA ASN A 192 -2.64 -9.10 -5.58
C ASN A 192 -2.30 -7.76 -6.24
N ILE A 193 -2.17 -6.71 -5.44
CA ILE A 193 -1.51 -5.47 -5.84
C ILE A 193 -0.15 -5.41 -5.15
N ASN A 194 0.91 -5.27 -5.95
CA ASN A 194 2.29 -5.19 -5.48
C ASN A 194 2.85 -3.79 -5.73
N TYR A 195 3.03 -3.02 -4.65
CA TYR A 195 3.63 -1.69 -4.72
C TYR A 195 5.14 -1.81 -4.70
N VAL A 196 5.79 -1.58 -5.84
CA VAL A 196 7.24 -1.74 -6.02
C VAL A 196 7.85 -0.53 -6.74
N GLY A 197 9.10 -0.66 -7.18
CA GLY A 197 9.81 0.40 -7.88
C GLY A 197 10.33 1.46 -6.94
N GLY A 198 11.46 2.06 -7.30
CA GLY A 198 12.11 3.03 -6.44
C GLY A 198 12.27 2.51 -5.01
N ASN A 199 11.69 3.23 -4.05
CA ASN A 199 11.33 2.67 -2.73
C ASN A 199 9.89 3.14 -2.38
N PRO A 200 8.89 2.24 -2.20
CA PRO A 200 7.49 2.63 -2.07
C PRO A 200 7.15 3.34 -0.74
N ASP A 201 7.97 3.19 0.30
CA ASP A 201 7.79 3.88 1.58
C ASP A 201 7.74 5.42 1.41
N GLN A 202 8.47 5.94 0.41
CA GLN A 202 8.53 7.35 0.04
C GLN A 202 7.25 7.86 -0.60
N GLN A 203 6.31 6.98 -0.93
CA GLN A 203 5.05 7.32 -1.59
C GLN A 203 3.84 7.07 -0.67
N LEU A 204 4.06 6.75 0.61
CA LEU A 204 2.99 6.41 1.57
C LEU A 204 1.93 7.50 1.73
N HIS A 205 2.30 8.77 1.56
CA HIS A 205 1.37 9.91 1.61
C HIS A 205 0.37 9.94 0.44
N VAL A 206 0.50 9.06 -0.55
CA VAL A 206 -0.50 8.79 -1.60
C VAL A 206 -0.99 7.34 -1.57
N ILE A 207 -0.12 6.36 -1.29
CA ILE A 207 -0.51 4.94 -1.19
C ILE A 207 -1.54 4.73 -0.08
N ILE A 208 -1.34 5.27 1.11
CA ILE A 208 -2.29 5.06 2.21
C ILE A 208 -3.63 5.77 1.94
N PRO A 209 -3.67 7.03 1.47
CA PRO A 209 -4.94 7.66 1.07
C PRO A 209 -5.68 6.98 -0.08
N SER A 210 -5.00 6.28 -0.99
CA SER A 210 -5.68 5.59 -2.10
C SER A 210 -6.62 4.49 -1.59
N LEU A 211 -6.34 3.91 -0.41
CA LEU A 211 -7.14 2.86 0.21
C LEU A 211 -8.56 3.32 0.60
N ARG A 212 -8.80 4.64 0.69
CA ARG A 212 -10.16 5.18 0.83
C ARG A 212 -11.02 4.75 -0.35
N TYR A 213 -10.48 4.90 -1.54
CA TYR A 213 -11.16 4.68 -2.83
C TYR A 213 -11.05 3.24 -3.32
N MET A 214 -10.20 2.42 -2.70
CA MET A 214 -10.06 1.00 -3.01
C MET A 214 -11.24 0.20 -2.42
N ASP A 215 -12.07 -0.36 -3.29
CA ASP A 215 -13.30 -1.09 -2.97
C ASP A 215 -13.22 -2.59 -3.26
N VAL A 216 -12.36 -2.98 -4.22
CA VAL A 216 -12.00 -4.36 -4.55
C VAL A 216 -11.45 -5.08 -3.33
N ASN A 217 -11.66 -6.39 -3.23
CA ASN A 217 -11.11 -7.25 -2.19
C ASN A 217 -9.93 -8.05 -2.72
N ILE A 218 -8.72 -7.51 -2.57
CA ILE A 218 -7.50 -8.08 -3.12
C ILE A 218 -6.34 -7.96 -2.11
N PRO A 219 -5.43 -8.93 -1.99
CA PRO A 219 -4.24 -8.78 -1.17
C PRO A 219 -3.39 -7.58 -1.63
N LEU A 220 -2.80 -6.87 -0.68
CA LEU A 220 -1.81 -5.84 -0.94
C LEU A 220 -0.44 -6.34 -0.48
N LEU A 221 0.56 -6.15 -1.31
CA LEU A 221 1.96 -6.45 -1.06
C LEU A 221 2.79 -5.17 -1.10
N TRP A 222 3.93 -5.24 -0.45
CA TRP A 222 4.98 -4.24 -0.45
C TRP A 222 6.33 -4.95 -0.57
#